data_AF-A0A5N5PTW1-F1
#
_entry.id   AF-A0A5N5PTW1-F1
#
_cell.length_a   1.000
_cell.length_b   1.000
_cell.length_c   1.000
_cell.angle_alpha   90.00
_cell.angle_beta   90.00
_cell.angle_gamma   90.00
#
_symmetry.space_group_name_H-M   'P 1'
#
loop_
_entity.id
_entity.type
_entity.pdbx_description
1 polymer ?
#
loop_
_entity_poly.entity_id
_entity_poly.type
_entity_poly.pdbx_seq_one_letter_code
_entity_poly.pdbx_strand_id
1 'polypeptide(L)'
;MFLHTLLLVVLGICHVQAKAVFASFMLVNSGSFDVARWTANIQLAQAAHIDAFCLNIAYGWPDNEKQIALAFTAASAAGFKLFFSFDYPGSINSTWPPDSVRPLLETYSKSPAYYQYDQYGGMPLVSTFEGSDHAADWKIINPNGSTYFFVPDYSSIGPGPALAAGGGRGVAQGLVGRAAAWPTGTSNITAIIDASYKEMLLDDRPYMMPVSPWFFSNMPGFDRTWLWNSGDLWHQRWQVVVSLDFQPEFLQIISWNDFGESHYIGPLDETQYDAFAPGRGDAPYNYVEDMPHDGWRDHLPYYIDLYKTGYATFTRESIVTWFRTSLGGACAFGSTTGGTIRQSQYENDPLLLMPDRLYFSVLLTSYAELEVTYGGQNYSIQDWDQTPDGGVGVYHTSLAITTTSGPWRAKVVRDGAVIIDYAVPQGVSDSCPKGITNWNAWVGSKQGSVAT
;
A
#
# COMPACT_ATOMS: atom_id res chain seq x y z
N MET A 1 16.11 22.12 59.81
CA MET A 1 14.75 21.60 60.11
C MET A 1 13.78 22.41 59.26
N PHE A 2 13.20 21.97 58.16
CA PHE A 2 13.10 20.67 57.52
C PHE A 2 13.16 20.94 56.01
N LEU A 3 14.17 20.36 55.37
CA LEU A 3 14.07 19.74 54.05
C LEU A 3 12.70 19.04 53.96
N HIS A 4 11.94 19.14 52.86
CA HIS A 4 11.11 18.09 52.25
C HIS A 4 10.23 18.68 51.11
N THR A 5 10.62 18.34 49.88
CA THR A 5 9.74 17.86 48.80
C THR A 5 8.78 18.85 48.11
N LEU A 6 9.17 19.31 46.91
CA LEU A 6 8.28 19.22 45.74
C LEU A 6 9.11 19.26 44.44
N LEU A 7 9.66 18.10 44.07
CA LEU A 7 10.11 17.84 42.71
C LEU A 7 8.83 17.66 41.87
N LEU A 8 8.35 18.74 41.25
CA LEU A 8 7.33 18.67 40.22
C LEU A 8 7.97 18.02 38.99
N VAL A 9 7.93 16.69 38.97
CA VAL A 9 8.10 15.90 37.75
C VAL A 9 6.97 16.35 36.81
N VAL A 10 7.32 17.17 35.82
CA VAL A 10 6.52 17.33 34.62
C VAL A 10 6.58 15.97 33.91
N LEU A 11 5.72 15.05 34.33
CA LEU A 11 5.25 13.95 33.50
C LEU A 11 4.44 14.64 32.39
N GLY A 12 5.16 15.17 31.40
CA GLY A 12 4.57 15.35 30.09
C GLY A 12 4.02 14.00 29.73
N ILE A 13 2.69 13.92 29.66
CA ILE A 13 2.00 12.78 29.09
C ILE A 13 2.50 12.75 27.65
N CYS A 14 3.56 12.00 27.38
CA CYS A 14 3.78 11.46 26.06
C CYS A 14 2.56 10.59 25.83
N HIS A 15 1.52 11.17 25.22
CA HIS A 15 0.55 10.40 24.50
C HIS A 15 1.37 9.65 23.46
N VAL A 16 1.81 8.43 23.80
CA VAL A 16 2.26 7.47 22.80
C VAL A 16 1.00 7.19 22.00
N GLN A 17 0.80 7.98 20.94
CA GLN A 17 -0.21 7.71 19.94
C GLN A 17 0.21 6.37 19.34
N ALA A 18 -0.54 5.31 19.64
CA ALA A 18 -0.23 3.97 19.17
C ALA A 18 -0.55 3.91 17.67
N LYS A 19 0.43 4.34 16.86
CA LYS A 19 0.41 4.30 15.40
C LYS A 19 0.46 2.85 14.94
N ALA A 20 -0.41 2.47 14.02
CA ALA A 20 -0.40 1.14 13.44
C ALA A 20 -0.41 1.18 11.91
N VAL A 21 0.25 0.20 11.31
CA VAL A 21 0.39 0.04 9.87
C VAL A 21 -0.23 -1.27 9.46
N PHE A 22 -1.18 -1.20 8.55
CA PHE A 22 -1.92 -2.34 8.04
C PHE A 22 -1.61 -2.54 6.56
N ALA A 23 -1.78 -3.76 6.05
CA ALA A 23 -1.82 -3.99 4.61
C ALA A 23 -3.16 -4.59 4.19
N SER A 24 -3.76 -4.04 3.13
CA SER A 24 -4.99 -4.57 2.53
C SER A 24 -4.70 -5.94 1.91
N PHE A 25 -5.45 -6.96 2.29
CA PHE A 25 -5.27 -8.33 1.81
C PHE A 25 -6.58 -8.81 1.16
N MET A 26 -6.53 -9.11 -0.14
CA MET A 26 -7.65 -9.64 -0.91
C MET A 26 -7.86 -11.11 -0.58
N LEU A 27 -8.89 -11.44 0.20
CA LEU A 27 -9.14 -12.82 0.59
C LEU A 27 -9.55 -13.69 -0.60
N VAL A 28 -10.22 -13.09 -1.59
CA VAL A 28 -10.64 -13.77 -2.83
C VAL A 28 -9.49 -14.41 -3.60
N ASN A 29 -8.27 -13.89 -3.44
CA ASN A 29 -7.06 -14.41 -4.08
C ASN A 29 -6.42 -15.57 -3.30
N SER A 30 -6.93 -15.94 -2.13
CA SER A 30 -6.32 -16.94 -1.24
C SER A 30 -6.97 -18.32 -1.29
N GLY A 31 -7.85 -18.64 -2.25
CA GLY A 31 -8.63 -19.88 -2.26
C GLY A 31 -7.81 -21.18 -2.10
N SER A 32 -6.61 -21.21 -2.68
CA SER A 32 -5.64 -22.31 -2.64
C SER A 32 -4.81 -22.39 -1.34
N PHE A 33 -4.83 -21.37 -0.49
CA PHE A 33 -3.90 -21.26 0.64
C PHE A 33 -4.15 -22.32 1.71
N ASP A 34 -3.05 -22.80 2.29
CA ASP A 34 -3.01 -23.56 3.53
C ASP A 34 -2.40 -22.71 4.66
N VAL A 35 -2.32 -23.28 5.87
CA VAL A 35 -1.75 -22.58 7.04
C VAL A 35 -0.28 -22.20 6.81
N ALA A 36 0.49 -23.02 6.10
CA ALA A 36 1.91 -22.75 5.83
C ALA A 36 2.08 -21.52 4.92
N ARG A 37 1.25 -21.41 3.87
CA ARG A 37 1.24 -20.27 2.95
C ARG A 37 0.81 -18.98 3.66
N TRP A 38 -0.23 -19.05 4.51
CA TRP A 38 -0.61 -17.92 5.36
C TRP A 38 0.53 -17.51 6.30
N THR A 39 1.18 -18.48 6.94
CA THR A 39 2.31 -18.24 7.85
C THR A 39 3.48 -17.56 7.12
N ALA A 40 3.82 -18.00 5.91
CA ALA A 40 4.88 -17.38 5.11
C ALA A 40 4.58 -15.91 4.78
N ASN A 41 3.33 -15.59 4.39
CA ASN A 41 2.91 -14.21 4.13
C ASN A 41 2.96 -13.35 5.41
N ILE A 42 2.50 -13.89 6.53
CA ILE A 42 2.55 -13.20 7.84
C ILE A 42 3.99 -12.91 8.25
N GLN A 43 4.91 -13.85 8.07
CA GLN A 43 6.33 -13.65 8.39
C GLN A 43 6.96 -12.54 7.55
N LEU A 44 6.63 -12.48 6.25
CA LEU A 44 7.09 -11.40 5.38
C LEU A 44 6.52 -10.04 5.80
N ALA A 45 5.26 -9.99 6.23
CA ALA A 45 4.62 -8.77 6.71
C ALA A 45 5.24 -8.29 8.04
N GLN A 46 5.50 -9.21 8.97
CA GLN A 46 6.20 -8.92 10.22
C GLN A 46 7.63 -8.41 9.96
N ALA A 47 8.36 -9.03 9.02
CA ALA A 47 9.69 -8.57 8.61
C ALA A 47 9.66 -7.17 7.99
N ALA A 48 8.55 -6.78 7.36
CA ALA A 48 8.30 -5.44 6.85
C ALA A 48 7.72 -4.48 7.91
N HIS A 49 7.61 -4.88 9.18
CA HIS A 49 7.05 -4.09 10.30
C HIS A 49 5.56 -3.72 10.17
N ILE A 50 4.81 -4.46 9.36
CA ILE A 50 3.35 -4.35 9.27
C ILE A 50 2.72 -5.01 10.50
N ASP A 51 1.72 -4.38 11.11
CA ASP A 51 1.11 -4.85 12.37
C ASP A 51 -0.06 -5.81 12.14
N ALA A 52 -0.82 -5.60 11.06
CA ALA A 52 -1.99 -6.42 10.75
C ALA A 52 -2.30 -6.50 9.25
N PHE A 53 -3.00 -7.57 8.86
CA PHE A 53 -3.72 -7.58 7.59
C PHE A 53 -5.16 -7.10 7.75
N CYS A 54 -5.54 -6.17 6.87
CA CYS A 54 -6.91 -5.74 6.65
C CYS A 54 -7.52 -6.66 5.60
N LEU A 55 -8.25 -7.69 6.05
CA LEU A 55 -8.83 -8.72 5.19
C LEU A 55 -10.03 -8.17 4.43
N ASN A 56 -9.84 -7.86 3.15
CA ASN A 56 -10.92 -7.55 2.23
C ASN A 56 -11.71 -8.85 1.93
N ILE A 57 -12.99 -8.86 2.31
CA ILE A 57 -13.90 -9.99 2.15
C ILE A 57 -15.15 -9.60 1.35
N ALA A 58 -15.41 -10.33 0.28
CA ALA A 58 -16.59 -10.15 -0.57
C ALA A 58 -17.74 -11.07 -0.12
N TYR A 59 -18.98 -10.56 -0.09
CA TYR A 59 -20.13 -11.39 0.29
C TYR A 59 -20.39 -12.49 -0.75
N GLY A 60 -20.75 -13.68 -0.26
CA GLY A 60 -21.06 -14.83 -1.12
C GLY A 60 -19.86 -15.54 -1.74
N TRP A 61 -18.63 -15.14 -1.43
CA TRP A 61 -17.44 -15.83 -1.95
C TRP A 61 -17.29 -17.24 -1.34
N PRO A 62 -17.15 -18.31 -2.16
CA PRO A 62 -17.16 -19.69 -1.67
C PRO A 62 -16.08 -20.02 -0.63
N ASP A 63 -14.89 -19.41 -0.75
CA ASP A 63 -13.74 -19.74 0.09
C ASP A 63 -13.66 -18.93 1.40
N ASN A 64 -14.58 -18.00 1.64
CA ASN A 64 -14.50 -17.09 2.79
C ASN A 64 -14.37 -17.85 4.12
N GLU A 65 -15.29 -18.77 4.41
CA GLU A 65 -15.31 -19.48 5.69
C GLU A 65 -14.00 -20.24 5.94
N LYS A 66 -13.55 -20.99 4.93
CA LYS A 66 -12.29 -21.75 4.97
C LYS A 66 -11.09 -20.83 5.16
N GLN A 67 -10.95 -19.80 4.32
CA GLN A 67 -9.74 -18.98 4.31
C GLN A 67 -9.66 -18.05 5.52
N ILE A 68 -10.78 -17.54 6.02
CA ILE A 68 -10.79 -16.79 7.29
C ILE A 68 -10.30 -17.69 8.43
N ALA A 69 -10.83 -18.92 8.56
CA ALA A 69 -10.40 -19.84 9.61
C ALA A 69 -8.89 -20.17 9.55
N LEU A 70 -8.36 -20.41 8.35
CA LEU A 70 -6.94 -20.69 8.14
C LEU A 70 -6.06 -19.48 8.45
N ALA A 71 -6.45 -18.28 8.02
CA ALA A 71 -5.76 -17.03 8.30
C ALA A 71 -5.65 -16.77 9.81
N PHE A 72 -6.76 -16.90 10.55
CA PHE A 72 -6.77 -16.70 12.00
C PHE A 72 -5.96 -17.77 12.75
N THR A 73 -5.91 -19.00 12.24
CA THR A 73 -5.05 -20.06 12.79
C THR A 73 -3.57 -19.68 12.65
N ALA A 74 -3.14 -19.27 11.47
CA ALA A 74 -1.76 -18.85 11.21
C ALA A 74 -1.39 -17.59 12.01
N ALA A 75 -2.26 -16.58 12.02
CA ALA A 75 -2.02 -15.32 12.74
C ALA A 75 -1.93 -15.52 14.25
N SER A 76 -2.79 -16.36 14.82
CA SER A 76 -2.72 -16.70 16.26
C SER A 76 -1.41 -17.37 16.63
N ALA A 77 -0.91 -18.28 15.78
CA ALA A 77 0.36 -18.95 16.02
C ALA A 77 1.58 -18.00 15.91
N ALA A 78 1.51 -17.00 15.02
CA ALA A 78 2.58 -16.04 14.78
C ALA A 78 2.50 -14.78 15.68
N GLY A 79 1.44 -14.62 16.48
CA GLY A 79 1.17 -13.40 17.24
C GLY A 79 0.82 -12.18 16.36
N PHE A 80 0.47 -12.41 15.10
CA PHE A 80 0.11 -11.37 14.13
C PHE A 80 -1.38 -11.01 14.23
N LYS A 81 -1.75 -9.82 13.76
CA LYS A 81 -3.12 -9.31 13.88
C LYS A 81 -3.84 -9.32 12.53
N LEU A 82 -5.16 -9.49 12.58
CA LEU A 82 -6.06 -9.46 11.43
C LEU A 82 -7.30 -8.65 11.81
N PHE A 83 -7.92 -8.00 10.84
CA PHE A 83 -9.25 -7.43 11.00
C PHE A 83 -10.00 -7.43 9.67
N PHE A 84 -11.31 -7.25 9.71
CA PHE A 84 -12.14 -7.32 8.50
C PHE A 84 -12.33 -5.96 7.84
N SER A 85 -12.26 -5.98 6.51
CA SER A 85 -12.82 -4.97 5.62
C SER A 85 -13.88 -5.61 4.74
N PHE A 86 -15.14 -5.24 4.97
CA PHE A 86 -16.26 -5.76 4.20
C PHE A 86 -16.34 -5.08 2.84
N ASP A 87 -16.13 -5.86 1.78
CA ASP A 87 -16.14 -5.39 0.40
C ASP A 87 -17.58 -5.37 -0.15
N TYR A 88 -18.16 -4.19 -0.26
CA TYR A 88 -19.49 -4.01 -0.82
C TYR A 88 -19.51 -4.13 -2.35
N PRO A 89 -18.61 -3.47 -3.12
CA PRO A 89 -18.59 -3.58 -4.58
C PRO A 89 -18.26 -4.98 -5.13
N GLY A 90 -17.41 -5.75 -4.44
CA GLY A 90 -16.93 -7.06 -4.88
C GLY A 90 -17.88 -8.21 -4.54
N SER A 91 -19.03 -7.93 -3.93
CA SER A 91 -19.98 -8.94 -3.49
C SER A 91 -20.70 -9.62 -4.67
N ILE A 92 -20.92 -10.93 -4.57
CA ILE A 92 -21.54 -11.73 -5.64
C ILE A 92 -23.07 -11.75 -5.47
N ASN A 93 -23.81 -11.36 -6.52
CA ASN A 93 -25.28 -11.40 -6.63
C ASN A 93 -26.08 -10.55 -5.61
N SER A 94 -25.46 -10.05 -4.55
CA SER A 94 -26.08 -9.23 -3.49
C SER A 94 -25.01 -8.44 -2.74
N THR A 95 -25.38 -7.44 -1.96
CA THR A 95 -24.46 -6.71 -1.07
C THR A 95 -24.48 -7.32 0.34
N TRP A 96 -23.53 -6.92 1.20
CA TRP A 96 -23.45 -7.44 2.58
C TRP A 96 -24.72 -7.15 3.39
N PRO A 97 -25.49 -8.19 3.78
CA PRO A 97 -26.65 -7.98 4.65
C PRO A 97 -26.18 -7.87 6.12
N PRO A 98 -26.82 -7.01 6.94
CA PRO A 98 -26.46 -6.82 8.35
C PRO A 98 -26.39 -8.12 9.16
N ASP A 99 -27.31 -9.04 8.89
CA ASP A 99 -27.44 -10.32 9.60
C ASP A 99 -26.35 -11.34 9.23
N SER A 100 -25.59 -11.12 8.16
CA SER A 100 -24.40 -11.93 7.84
C SER A 100 -23.10 -11.30 8.33
N VAL A 101 -23.05 -9.97 8.47
CA VAL A 101 -21.87 -9.25 9.00
C VAL A 101 -21.70 -9.54 10.49
N ARG A 102 -22.78 -9.45 11.27
CA ARG A 102 -22.73 -9.58 12.74
C ARG A 102 -22.16 -10.93 13.23
N PRO A 103 -22.58 -12.10 12.72
CA PRO A 103 -22.06 -13.38 13.19
C PRO A 103 -20.55 -13.56 12.93
N LEU A 104 -20.05 -13.07 11.79
CA LEU A 104 -18.61 -13.10 11.48
C LEU A 104 -17.82 -12.27 12.50
N LEU A 105 -18.27 -11.04 12.76
CA LEU A 105 -17.63 -10.19 13.77
C LEU A 105 -17.71 -10.80 15.17
N GLU A 106 -18.86 -11.30 15.60
CA GLU A 106 -19.04 -11.91 16.92
C GLU A 106 -18.17 -13.16 17.16
N THR A 107 -17.84 -13.87 16.08
CA THR A 107 -16.99 -15.07 16.12
C THR A 107 -15.52 -14.69 16.21
N TYR A 108 -15.04 -13.87 15.27
CA TYR A 108 -13.60 -13.63 15.13
C TYR A 108 -13.07 -12.47 15.96
N SER A 109 -13.89 -11.47 16.32
CA SER A 109 -13.45 -10.33 17.14
C SER A 109 -12.95 -10.71 18.53
N LYS A 110 -13.33 -11.90 19.02
CA LYS A 110 -12.88 -12.45 20.31
C LYS A 110 -11.53 -13.18 20.20
N SER A 111 -11.02 -13.39 19.00
CA SER A 111 -9.73 -14.03 18.79
C SER A 111 -8.59 -13.13 19.27
N PRO A 112 -7.55 -13.66 19.94
CA PRO A 112 -6.36 -12.87 20.26
C PRO A 112 -5.59 -12.39 19.03
N ALA A 113 -5.84 -13.00 17.85
CA ALA A 113 -5.31 -12.54 16.57
C ALA A 113 -6.15 -11.43 15.92
N TYR A 114 -7.29 -11.04 16.51
CA TYR A 114 -8.05 -9.90 16.00
C TYR A 114 -7.42 -8.59 16.48
N TYR A 115 -7.26 -7.61 15.60
CA TYR A 115 -6.72 -6.30 15.97
C TYR A 115 -7.71 -5.54 16.88
N GLN A 116 -7.26 -5.20 18.08
CA GLN A 116 -8.00 -4.40 19.05
C GLN A 116 -7.35 -3.02 19.12
N TYR A 117 -8.18 -1.97 19.13
CA TYR A 117 -7.68 -0.62 19.30
C TYR A 117 -7.81 -0.18 20.77
N ASP A 118 -6.68 -0.23 21.48
CA ASP A 118 -6.62 -0.03 22.92
C ASP A 118 -7.01 1.39 23.36
N GLN A 119 -6.72 2.41 22.54
CA GLN A 119 -7.00 3.81 22.87
C GLN A 119 -8.50 4.12 23.00
N TYR A 120 -9.37 3.25 22.48
CA TYR A 120 -10.82 3.35 22.60
C TYR A 120 -11.40 2.14 23.37
N GLY A 121 -10.76 1.75 24.47
CA GLY A 121 -11.28 0.73 25.37
C GLY A 121 -11.09 -0.71 24.90
N GLY A 122 -10.16 -0.94 23.96
CA GLY A 122 -9.84 -2.28 23.46
C GLY A 122 -10.93 -2.84 22.55
N MET A 123 -11.51 -1.99 21.69
CA MET A 123 -12.56 -2.40 20.75
C MET A 123 -11.99 -3.04 19.48
N PRO A 124 -12.65 -4.05 18.89
CA PRO A 124 -12.19 -4.68 17.65
C PRO A 124 -12.33 -3.71 16.48
N LEU A 125 -11.23 -3.48 15.74
CA LEU A 125 -11.23 -2.63 14.56
C LEU A 125 -11.97 -3.30 13.40
N VAL A 126 -12.84 -2.56 12.71
CA VAL A 126 -13.52 -3.05 11.52
C VAL A 126 -13.62 -1.94 10.48
N SER A 127 -13.51 -2.30 9.20
CA SER A 127 -13.55 -1.38 8.07
C SER A 127 -14.47 -1.90 6.97
N THR A 128 -14.59 -1.12 5.89
CA THR A 128 -15.29 -1.48 4.67
C THR A 128 -14.44 -1.09 3.47
N PHE A 129 -14.75 -1.66 2.31
CA PHE A 129 -14.40 -1.07 1.02
C PHE A 129 -15.68 -0.58 0.36
N GLU A 130 -15.81 0.75 0.27
CA GLU A 130 -17.03 1.44 -0.14
C GLU A 130 -18.26 1.01 0.67
N GLY A 131 -19.46 1.11 0.08
CA GLY A 131 -20.72 0.76 0.74
C GLY A 131 -21.40 1.94 1.44
N SER A 132 -21.16 3.18 0.99
CA SER A 132 -21.80 4.38 1.54
C SER A 132 -23.33 4.31 1.53
N ASP A 133 -23.92 3.68 0.50
CA ASP A 133 -25.37 3.50 0.40
C ASP A 133 -25.93 2.53 1.46
N HIS A 134 -25.06 1.73 2.07
CA HIS A 134 -25.35 0.79 3.15
C HIS A 134 -24.87 1.29 4.52
N ALA A 135 -24.43 2.55 4.63
CA ALA A 135 -23.93 3.08 5.91
C ALA A 135 -24.98 3.07 7.04
N ALA A 136 -26.28 3.10 6.68
CA ALA A 136 -27.37 2.97 7.64
C ALA A 136 -27.39 1.61 8.36
N ASP A 137 -26.94 0.54 7.70
CA ASP A 137 -26.88 -0.83 8.24
C ASP A 137 -25.94 -0.90 9.44
N TRP A 138 -24.89 -0.09 9.46
CA TRP A 138 -23.93 -0.03 10.56
C TRP A 138 -24.52 0.51 11.86
N LYS A 139 -25.65 1.23 11.81
CA LYS A 139 -26.43 1.59 13.02
C LYS A 139 -27.06 0.36 13.70
N ILE A 140 -27.31 -0.70 12.91
CA ILE A 140 -27.88 -1.97 13.38
C ILE A 140 -26.77 -2.92 13.78
N ILE A 141 -25.68 -2.98 13.01
CA ILE A 141 -24.53 -3.86 13.27
C ILE A 141 -23.76 -3.40 14.51
N ASN A 142 -23.50 -2.09 14.62
CA ASN A 142 -22.72 -1.48 15.70
C ASN A 142 -23.52 -0.32 16.35
N PRO A 143 -24.60 -0.63 17.08
CA PRO A 143 -25.47 0.39 17.66
C PRO A 143 -24.68 1.32 18.59
N ASN A 144 -24.83 2.63 18.37
CA ASN A 144 -24.13 3.70 19.08
C ASN A 144 -22.59 3.61 19.04
N GLY A 145 -22.00 2.84 18.11
CA GLY A 145 -20.55 2.70 18.05
C GLY A 145 -19.94 2.06 19.30
N SER A 146 -20.67 1.16 19.97
CA SER A 146 -20.32 0.68 21.32
C SER A 146 -19.62 -0.69 21.34
N THR A 147 -19.66 -1.43 20.24
CA THR A 147 -19.12 -2.81 20.20
C THR A 147 -17.84 -2.89 19.39
N TYR A 148 -17.79 -2.20 18.25
CA TYR A 148 -16.68 -2.24 17.31
C TYR A 148 -16.12 -0.85 17.06
N PHE A 149 -14.81 -0.79 16.84
CA PHE A 149 -14.14 0.42 16.39
C PHE A 149 -14.23 0.49 14.86
N PHE A 150 -15.22 1.21 14.35
CA PHE A 150 -15.58 1.22 12.94
C PHE A 150 -14.93 2.39 12.20
N VAL A 151 -14.10 2.07 11.21
CA VAL A 151 -13.38 3.02 10.35
C VAL A 151 -13.69 2.67 8.88
N PRO A 152 -14.83 3.13 8.32
CA PRO A 152 -15.20 2.82 6.94
C PRO A 152 -14.38 3.57 5.91
N ASP A 153 -14.30 2.97 4.72
CA ASP A 153 -13.91 3.64 3.48
C ASP A 153 -15.17 4.02 2.70
N TYR A 154 -15.48 5.31 2.65
CA TYR A 154 -16.53 5.89 1.79
C TYR A 154 -15.93 6.94 0.86
N SER A 155 -14.71 6.69 0.39
CA SER A 155 -13.93 7.72 -0.29
C SER A 155 -14.51 8.15 -1.63
N SER A 156 -15.36 7.34 -2.27
CA SER A 156 -16.12 7.71 -3.48
C SER A 156 -17.00 8.96 -3.35
N ILE A 157 -17.49 9.28 -2.15
CA ILE A 157 -18.35 10.46 -1.90
C ILE A 157 -17.62 11.64 -1.24
N GLY A 158 -16.31 11.50 -1.02
CA GLY A 158 -15.46 12.52 -0.37
C GLY A 158 -15.67 12.64 1.15
N PRO A 159 -14.81 13.39 1.86
CA PRO A 159 -14.69 13.31 3.32
C PRO A 159 -15.91 13.83 4.09
N GLY A 160 -16.52 14.94 3.65
CA GLY A 160 -17.71 15.52 4.30
C GLY A 160 -18.94 14.61 4.19
N PRO A 161 -19.35 14.21 2.97
CA PRO A 161 -20.44 13.25 2.77
C PRO A 161 -20.15 11.88 3.40
N ALA A 162 -18.90 11.38 3.35
CA ALA A 162 -18.48 10.16 4.02
C ALA A 162 -18.73 10.22 5.54
N LEU A 163 -18.34 11.33 6.16
CA LEU A 163 -18.60 11.56 7.58
C LEU A 163 -20.10 11.56 7.90
N ALA A 164 -20.92 12.22 7.08
CA ALA A 164 -22.37 12.25 7.24
C ALA A 164 -22.99 10.84 7.09
N ALA A 165 -22.56 10.07 6.09
CA ALA A 165 -22.99 8.69 5.86
C ALA A 165 -22.64 7.79 7.05
N GLY A 166 -21.43 7.93 7.61
CA GLY A 166 -20.97 7.28 8.84
C GLY A 166 -21.72 7.68 10.12
N GLY A 167 -22.85 8.38 10.00
CA GLY A 167 -23.68 8.82 11.12
C GLY A 167 -23.17 10.08 11.81
N GLY A 168 -22.34 10.88 11.13
CA GLY A 168 -21.71 12.07 11.68
C GLY A 168 -20.75 11.69 12.81
N ARG A 169 -21.20 11.85 14.06
CA ARG A 169 -20.41 11.54 15.27
C ARG A 169 -20.78 10.20 15.92
N GLY A 170 -21.68 9.40 15.33
CA GLY A 170 -22.31 8.28 16.02
C GLY A 170 -21.74 6.87 15.76
N VAL A 171 -21.62 6.47 14.49
CA VAL A 171 -21.39 5.05 14.13
C VAL A 171 -19.96 4.81 13.67
N ALA A 172 -19.43 5.68 12.81
CA ALA A 172 -18.04 5.67 12.38
C ALA A 172 -17.18 6.48 13.37
N GLN A 173 -16.21 5.80 13.97
CA GLN A 173 -15.22 6.41 14.87
C GLN A 173 -13.96 6.88 14.13
N GLY A 174 -13.83 6.63 12.83
CA GLY A 174 -12.79 7.18 11.97
C GLY A 174 -13.18 7.09 10.50
N LEU A 175 -12.30 7.51 9.60
CA LEU A 175 -12.48 7.34 8.15
C LEU A 175 -11.19 6.86 7.49
N VAL A 176 -11.34 6.00 6.48
CA VAL A 176 -10.27 5.65 5.54
C VAL A 176 -10.35 6.58 4.34
N GLY A 177 -9.21 7.15 3.94
CA GLY A 177 -9.16 8.06 2.79
C GLY A 177 -8.67 7.40 1.51
N ARG A 178 -9.10 6.18 1.16
CA ARG A 178 -8.50 5.35 0.09
C ARG A 178 -8.25 6.10 -1.22
N ALA A 179 -9.17 6.93 -1.68
CA ALA A 179 -8.99 7.76 -2.89
C ALA A 179 -7.75 8.68 -2.87
N ALA A 180 -7.18 8.96 -1.69
CA ALA A 180 -5.93 9.71 -1.52
C ALA A 180 -4.65 8.88 -1.80
N ALA A 181 -4.78 7.59 -2.13
CA ALA A 181 -3.62 6.72 -2.37
C ALA A 181 -2.86 7.09 -3.66
N TRP A 182 -3.54 7.66 -4.64
CA TRP A 182 -3.01 7.96 -5.97
C TRP A 182 -3.26 9.41 -6.39
N PRO A 183 -2.35 10.02 -7.15
CA PRO A 183 -2.50 11.41 -7.60
C PRO A 183 -3.52 11.53 -8.74
N THR A 184 -3.98 12.76 -8.96
CA THR A 184 -4.88 13.12 -10.06
C THR A 184 -4.10 13.63 -11.26
N GLY A 185 -4.32 13.02 -12.43
CA GLY A 185 -3.66 13.40 -13.68
C GLY A 185 -2.14 13.30 -13.59
N THR A 186 -1.43 14.34 -14.06
CA THR A 186 0.04 14.42 -14.09
C THR A 186 0.67 15.03 -12.84
N SER A 187 -0.15 15.36 -11.84
CA SER A 187 0.36 15.99 -10.62
C SER A 187 1.11 14.97 -9.76
N ASN A 188 2.04 15.46 -8.95
CA ASN A 188 2.62 14.66 -7.87
C ASN A 188 1.59 14.48 -6.74
N ILE A 189 1.76 13.42 -5.95
CA ILE A 189 0.91 13.20 -4.79
C ILE A 189 1.14 14.28 -3.72
N THR A 190 0.08 14.69 -3.03
CA THR A 190 0.15 15.72 -1.98
C THR A 190 -0.64 15.29 -0.74
N ALA A 191 -0.43 16.01 0.36
CA ALA A 191 -1.18 15.85 1.60
C ALA A 191 -2.59 16.46 1.58
N ILE A 192 -3.01 17.14 0.51
CA ILE A 192 -4.21 17.99 0.52
C ILE A 192 -5.48 17.18 0.84
N ILE A 193 -5.63 16.02 0.19
CA ILE A 193 -6.79 15.15 0.42
C ILE A 193 -6.71 14.60 1.85
N ASP A 194 -5.55 14.14 2.31
CA ASP A 194 -5.35 13.65 3.68
C ASP A 194 -5.73 14.70 4.74
N ALA A 195 -5.27 15.94 4.53
CA ALA A 195 -5.58 17.08 5.40
C ALA A 195 -7.09 17.37 5.41
N SER A 196 -7.79 17.23 4.28
CA SER A 196 -9.25 17.40 4.23
C SER A 196 -10.00 16.34 5.05
N TYR A 197 -9.52 15.09 5.09
CA TYR A 197 -10.08 14.07 5.97
C TYR A 197 -9.84 14.41 7.44
N LYS A 198 -8.61 14.82 7.80
CA LYS A 198 -8.29 15.21 9.18
C LYS A 198 -9.10 16.43 9.62
N GLU A 199 -9.24 17.43 8.76
CA GLU A 199 -10.04 18.63 9.03
C GLU A 199 -11.52 18.28 9.23
N MET A 200 -12.09 17.39 8.43
CA MET A 200 -13.49 16.96 8.63
C MET A 200 -13.67 16.13 9.91
N LEU A 201 -12.64 15.40 10.34
CA LEU A 201 -12.59 14.62 11.58
C LEU A 201 -12.30 15.47 12.83
N LEU A 202 -12.95 16.65 12.94
CA LEU A 202 -12.81 17.76 13.93
C LEU A 202 -12.71 17.42 15.43
N ASP A 203 -12.76 16.15 15.84
CA ASP A 203 -12.81 15.69 17.24
C ASP A 203 -11.73 14.63 17.56
N ASP A 204 -10.51 14.77 17.02
CA ASP A 204 -9.38 13.83 17.22
C ASP A 204 -9.65 12.37 16.82
N ARG A 205 -10.68 12.13 15.99
CA ARG A 205 -10.97 10.79 15.49
C ARG A 205 -9.88 10.31 14.54
N PRO A 206 -9.54 9.01 14.56
CA PRO A 206 -8.46 8.51 13.75
C PRO A 206 -8.75 8.59 12.26
N TYR A 207 -7.69 8.96 11.54
CA TYR A 207 -7.62 8.89 10.09
C TYR A 207 -6.76 7.69 9.70
N MET A 208 -7.28 6.84 8.82
CA MET A 208 -6.51 5.77 8.20
C MET A 208 -6.03 6.25 6.82
N MET A 209 -4.76 6.64 6.76
CA MET A 209 -4.12 7.19 5.57
C MET A 209 -3.68 6.05 4.64
N PRO A 210 -4.07 6.06 3.36
CA PRO A 210 -3.64 5.02 2.43
C PRO A 210 -2.24 5.29 1.87
N VAL A 211 -1.50 4.23 1.58
CA VAL A 211 -0.17 4.30 0.96
C VAL A 211 -0.10 3.22 -0.12
N SER A 212 0.15 3.59 -1.37
CA SER A 212 0.20 2.66 -2.50
C SER A 212 1.42 2.94 -3.39
N PRO A 213 2.13 1.92 -3.87
CA PRO A 213 3.32 2.13 -4.70
C PRO A 213 3.00 2.43 -6.16
N TRP A 214 1.93 1.84 -6.69
CA TRP A 214 1.65 1.79 -8.11
C TRP A 214 0.16 1.65 -8.37
N PHE A 215 -0.28 1.84 -9.62
CA PHE A 215 -1.60 1.42 -10.06
C PHE A 215 -1.65 1.20 -11.56
N PHE A 216 -2.07 0.02 -11.95
CA PHE A 216 -2.42 -0.31 -13.33
C PHE A 216 -3.41 -1.48 -13.33
N SER A 217 -4.50 -1.32 -14.06
CA SER A 217 -5.44 -2.41 -14.31
C SER A 217 -5.79 -2.48 -15.79
N ASN A 218 -5.86 -3.69 -16.33
CA ASN A 218 -6.46 -3.99 -17.62
C ASN A 218 -7.37 -5.22 -17.49
N MET A 219 -8.47 -5.04 -16.77
CA MET A 219 -9.50 -6.02 -16.47
C MET A 219 -10.87 -5.53 -16.96
N PRO A 220 -11.17 -5.69 -18.27
CA PRO A 220 -12.46 -5.31 -18.85
C PRO A 220 -13.66 -5.95 -18.15
N GLY A 221 -13.53 -7.18 -17.65
CA GLY A 221 -14.61 -7.88 -16.94
C GLY A 221 -15.03 -7.21 -15.63
N PHE A 222 -14.18 -6.33 -15.08
CA PHE A 222 -14.49 -5.49 -13.93
C PHE A 222 -14.69 -4.01 -14.28
N ASP A 223 -14.77 -3.67 -15.57
CA ASP A 223 -14.77 -2.30 -16.08
C ASP A 223 -13.53 -1.48 -15.65
N ARG A 224 -12.37 -2.14 -15.47
CA ARG A 224 -11.14 -1.50 -14.98
C ARG A 224 -9.98 -1.53 -15.97
N THR A 225 -9.84 -0.46 -16.77
CA THR A 225 -8.79 -0.34 -17.79
C THR A 225 -8.10 1.03 -17.75
N TRP A 226 -7.38 1.35 -16.67
CA TRP A 226 -6.67 2.62 -16.52
C TRP A 226 -5.41 2.49 -15.65
N LEU A 227 -4.61 3.56 -15.65
CA LEU A 227 -3.45 3.72 -14.78
C LEU A 227 -3.44 5.09 -14.08
N TRP A 228 -2.67 5.21 -12.99
CA TRP A 228 -2.40 6.48 -12.31
C TRP A 228 -0.94 6.88 -12.46
N ASN A 229 -0.62 8.17 -12.28
CA ASN A 229 0.77 8.62 -12.22
C ASN A 229 1.48 8.00 -11.01
N SER A 230 2.26 6.96 -11.28
CA SER A 230 2.79 6.05 -10.26
C SER A 230 4.31 6.01 -10.21
N GLY A 231 4.99 6.68 -11.14
CA GLY A 231 6.44 6.60 -11.34
C GLY A 231 7.23 6.84 -10.05
N ASP A 232 7.09 8.02 -9.48
CA ASP A 232 7.76 8.43 -8.24
C ASP A 232 6.85 8.26 -7.00
N LEU A 233 5.64 7.71 -7.19
CA LEU A 233 4.56 7.71 -6.20
C LEU A 233 4.96 7.06 -4.89
N TRP A 234 5.61 5.89 -4.93
CA TRP A 234 5.99 5.17 -3.71
C TRP A 234 6.89 6.02 -2.82
N HIS A 235 7.92 6.65 -3.39
CA HIS A 235 8.81 7.52 -2.62
C HIS A 235 8.06 8.77 -2.13
N GLN A 236 7.37 9.48 -3.03
CA GLN A 236 6.66 10.71 -2.69
C GLN A 236 5.61 10.49 -1.58
N ARG A 237 4.87 9.39 -1.61
CA ARG A 237 3.84 9.09 -0.61
C ARG A 237 4.46 8.86 0.77
N TRP A 238 5.58 8.14 0.86
CA TRP A 238 6.29 7.98 2.13
C TRP A 238 6.87 9.29 2.64
N GLN A 239 7.35 10.19 1.76
CA GLN A 239 7.77 11.54 2.17
C GLN A 239 6.61 12.33 2.78
N VAL A 240 5.40 12.24 2.20
CA VAL A 240 4.20 12.85 2.80
C VAL A 240 3.93 12.25 4.19
N VAL A 241 3.94 10.93 4.34
CA VAL A 241 3.68 10.25 5.63
C VAL A 241 4.62 10.76 6.74
N VAL A 242 5.93 10.84 6.46
CA VAL A 242 6.92 11.20 7.49
C VAL A 242 6.99 12.72 7.75
N SER A 243 6.48 13.55 6.84
CA SER A 243 6.49 15.01 6.97
C SER A 243 5.16 15.62 7.45
N LEU A 244 4.09 14.83 7.53
CA LEU A 244 2.78 15.31 7.95
C LEU A 244 2.74 15.67 9.45
N ASP A 245 2.44 16.92 9.79
CA ASP A 245 2.43 17.38 11.19
C ASP A 245 1.42 16.64 12.09
N PHE A 246 0.22 16.36 11.57
CA PHE A 246 -0.84 15.73 12.38
C PHE A 246 -0.62 14.23 12.62
N GLN A 247 0.35 13.61 11.90
CA GLN A 247 0.78 12.22 12.02
C GLN A 247 -0.40 11.22 12.20
N PRO A 248 -0.98 10.66 11.11
CA PRO A 248 -2.19 9.83 11.18
C PRO A 248 -2.04 8.66 12.16
N GLU A 249 -3.15 8.23 12.75
CA GLU A 249 -3.19 7.14 13.73
C GLU A 249 -3.00 5.78 13.06
N PHE A 250 -3.48 5.63 11.83
CA PHE A 250 -3.31 4.40 11.05
C PHE A 250 -2.79 4.68 9.65
N LEU A 251 -1.93 3.79 9.16
CA LEU A 251 -1.62 3.69 7.73
C LEU A 251 -2.21 2.40 7.17
N GLN A 252 -2.70 2.46 5.94
CA GLN A 252 -3.10 1.28 5.19
C GLN A 252 -2.30 1.20 3.89
N ILE A 253 -1.41 0.21 3.81
CA ILE A 253 -0.73 -0.14 2.57
C ILE A 253 -1.72 -0.83 1.64
N ILE A 254 -1.89 -0.27 0.44
CA ILE A 254 -2.79 -0.76 -0.60
C ILE A 254 -1.88 -1.19 -1.76
N SER A 255 -1.56 -2.47 -1.87
CA SER A 255 -2.06 -3.63 -1.10
C SER A 255 -1.00 -4.71 -0.89
N TRP A 256 -1.34 -5.77 -0.17
CA TRP A 256 -0.50 -6.96 -0.04
C TRP A 256 -0.55 -7.85 -1.28
N ASN A 257 -1.74 -8.20 -1.78
CA ASN A 257 -1.91 -9.20 -2.84
C ASN A 257 -3.03 -8.88 -3.85
N ASP A 258 -3.32 -7.60 -4.07
CA ASP A 258 -4.21 -7.21 -5.17
C ASP A 258 -3.42 -7.16 -6.49
N PHE A 259 -3.37 -8.31 -7.16
CA PHE A 259 -2.68 -8.45 -8.43
C PHE A 259 -3.40 -7.75 -9.59
N GLY A 260 -4.73 -7.69 -9.53
CA GLY A 260 -5.54 -7.08 -10.59
C GLY A 260 -5.27 -5.59 -10.74
N GLU A 261 -5.01 -4.86 -9.66
CA GLU A 261 -4.74 -3.41 -9.72
C GLU A 261 -3.24 -3.06 -9.67
N SER A 262 -2.36 -4.07 -9.78
CA SER A 262 -0.89 -3.92 -9.88
C SER A 262 -0.24 -3.14 -8.74
N HIS A 263 -0.87 -3.07 -7.57
CA HIS A 263 -0.35 -2.30 -6.43
C HIS A 263 0.04 -3.18 -5.24
N TYR A 264 0.17 -4.49 -5.47
CA TYR A 264 0.62 -5.46 -4.49
C TYR A 264 2.08 -5.22 -4.09
N ILE A 265 2.40 -5.48 -2.83
CA ILE A 265 3.77 -5.56 -2.31
C ILE A 265 4.12 -6.94 -1.79
N GLY A 266 3.21 -7.91 -1.84
CA GLY A 266 3.41 -9.30 -1.41
C GLY A 266 4.21 -10.12 -2.43
N PRO A 267 4.60 -11.35 -2.09
CA PRO A 267 5.29 -12.24 -3.03
C PRO A 267 4.36 -12.65 -4.18
N LEU A 268 4.94 -12.84 -5.37
CA LEU A 268 4.22 -13.47 -6.47
C LEU A 268 3.85 -14.91 -6.10
N ASP A 269 2.64 -15.30 -6.47
CA ASP A 269 2.13 -16.67 -6.29
C ASP A 269 1.10 -16.92 -7.39
N GLU A 270 1.45 -17.79 -8.33
CA GLU A 270 0.61 -18.10 -9.50
C GLU A 270 -0.76 -18.66 -9.11
N THR A 271 -0.90 -19.21 -7.90
CA THR A 271 -2.19 -19.71 -7.40
C THR A 271 -3.18 -18.60 -7.04
N GLN A 272 -2.76 -17.33 -7.12
CA GLN A 272 -3.57 -16.15 -6.81
C GLN A 272 -4.05 -15.40 -8.08
N TYR A 273 -3.81 -15.94 -9.28
CA TYR A 273 -4.07 -15.25 -10.56
C TYR A 273 -5.46 -15.52 -11.16
N ASP A 274 -6.38 -16.12 -10.39
CA ASP A 274 -7.73 -16.41 -10.88
C ASP A 274 -8.48 -15.16 -11.36
N ALA A 275 -8.15 -13.97 -10.83
CA ALA A 275 -8.78 -12.72 -11.23
C ALA A 275 -8.60 -12.41 -12.73
N PHE A 276 -7.51 -12.86 -13.37
CA PHE A 276 -7.21 -12.60 -14.78
C PHE A 276 -7.99 -13.51 -15.74
N ALA A 277 -8.60 -14.59 -15.24
CA ALA A 277 -9.22 -15.60 -16.07
C ALA A 277 -10.47 -15.10 -16.84
N PRO A 278 -10.79 -15.72 -18.00
CA PRO A 278 -12.04 -15.46 -18.70
C PRO A 278 -13.28 -15.71 -17.81
N GLY A 279 -14.27 -14.83 -17.89
CA GLY A 279 -15.47 -14.85 -17.04
C GLY A 279 -15.27 -14.23 -15.65
N ARG A 280 -14.08 -13.67 -15.37
CA ARG A 280 -13.79 -12.83 -14.20
C ARG A 280 -13.31 -11.45 -14.63
N GLY A 281 -12.01 -11.18 -14.58
CA GLY A 281 -11.43 -9.91 -15.01
C GLY A 281 -11.30 -9.77 -16.53
N ASP A 282 -11.43 -10.86 -17.29
CA ASP A 282 -11.32 -10.88 -18.76
C ASP A 282 -10.07 -10.15 -19.27
N ALA A 283 -8.96 -10.28 -18.54
CA ALA A 283 -7.72 -9.60 -18.88
C ALA A 283 -7.15 -10.14 -20.21
N PRO A 284 -6.62 -9.28 -21.08
CA PRO A 284 -6.08 -9.72 -22.38
C PRO A 284 -4.86 -10.63 -22.24
N TYR A 285 -4.13 -10.52 -21.14
CA TYR A 285 -3.03 -11.35 -20.70
C TYR A 285 -2.79 -11.11 -19.21
N ASN A 286 -2.00 -11.99 -18.58
CA ASN A 286 -1.59 -11.82 -17.21
C ASN A 286 -0.39 -10.87 -17.12
N TYR A 287 -0.62 -9.64 -16.65
CA TYR A 287 0.43 -8.61 -16.54
C TYR A 287 1.26 -8.68 -15.25
N VAL A 288 0.98 -9.64 -14.37
CA VAL A 288 1.76 -9.86 -13.13
C VAL A 288 2.75 -11.03 -13.23
N GLU A 289 2.67 -11.84 -14.28
CA GLU A 289 3.67 -12.86 -14.58
C GLU A 289 5.06 -12.22 -14.70
N ASP A 290 6.02 -12.74 -13.93
CA ASP A 290 7.40 -12.26 -13.83
C ASP A 290 7.55 -10.76 -13.47
N MET A 291 6.59 -10.19 -12.74
CA MET A 291 6.63 -8.80 -12.24
C MET A 291 6.73 -8.73 -10.71
N PRO A 292 7.87 -9.10 -10.09
CA PRO A 292 8.03 -9.00 -8.65
C PRO A 292 7.88 -7.55 -8.18
N HIS A 293 7.14 -7.36 -7.09
CA HIS A 293 6.99 -6.07 -6.38
C HIS A 293 7.58 -6.10 -4.97
N ASP A 294 8.22 -7.21 -4.60
CA ASP A 294 8.75 -7.43 -3.26
C ASP A 294 9.89 -6.47 -2.88
N GLY A 295 10.64 -5.97 -3.86
CA GLY A 295 11.67 -4.95 -3.63
C GLY A 295 11.15 -3.68 -2.96
N TRP A 296 9.87 -3.32 -3.14
CA TRP A 296 9.27 -2.18 -2.41
C TRP A 296 9.16 -2.42 -0.91
N ARG A 297 9.17 -3.69 -0.44
CA ARG A 297 9.17 -4.03 0.99
C ARG A 297 10.50 -3.75 1.68
N ASP A 298 11.62 -3.72 0.96
CA ASP A 298 12.95 -3.62 1.58
C ASP A 298 13.15 -2.31 2.36
N HIS A 299 12.48 -1.23 1.96
CA HIS A 299 12.55 0.06 2.66
C HIS A 299 11.40 0.28 3.67
N LEU A 300 10.42 -0.63 3.74
CA LEU A 300 9.28 -0.48 4.65
C LEU A 300 9.68 -0.43 6.13
N PRO A 301 10.61 -1.27 6.65
CA PRO A 301 11.03 -1.17 8.05
C PRO A 301 11.52 0.23 8.41
N TYR A 302 12.37 0.82 7.55
CA TYR A 302 12.88 2.18 7.76
C TYR A 302 11.75 3.22 7.82
N TYR A 303 10.85 3.21 6.83
CA TYR A 303 9.77 4.19 6.79
C TYR A 303 8.75 4.02 7.90
N ILE A 304 8.39 2.78 8.25
CA ILE A 304 7.41 2.47 9.28
C ILE A 304 7.96 2.81 10.67
N ASP A 305 9.23 2.53 10.94
CA ASP A 305 9.87 2.90 12.21
C ASP A 305 9.97 4.42 12.37
N LEU A 306 10.34 5.11 11.28
CA LEU A 306 10.38 6.57 11.24
C LEU A 306 8.99 7.18 11.49
N TYR A 307 7.95 6.64 10.85
CA TYR A 307 6.58 7.05 11.09
C TYR A 307 6.13 6.78 12.54
N LYS A 308 6.38 5.56 13.06
CA LYS A 308 5.91 5.17 14.39
C LYS A 308 6.63 5.90 15.52
N THR A 309 7.93 6.11 15.39
CA THR A 309 8.79 6.56 16.51
C THR A 309 9.48 7.90 16.28
N GLY A 310 9.45 8.43 15.06
CA GLY A 310 10.21 9.62 14.67
C GLY A 310 11.69 9.36 14.40
N TYR A 311 12.14 8.10 14.51
CA TYR A 311 13.52 7.69 14.26
C TYR A 311 13.57 6.29 13.67
N ALA A 312 14.57 6.00 12.84
CA ALA A 312 14.76 4.68 12.27
C ALA A 312 16.25 4.35 12.20
N THR A 313 16.57 3.07 12.43
CA THR A 313 17.92 2.52 12.28
C THR A 313 17.91 1.42 11.25
N PHE A 314 18.97 1.31 10.48
CA PHE A 314 19.18 0.21 9.54
C PHE A 314 20.64 -0.19 9.55
N THR A 315 20.90 -1.48 9.36
CA THR A 315 22.27 -2.04 9.38
C THR A 315 22.86 -2.21 7.99
N ARG A 316 22.06 -2.04 6.93
CA ARG A 316 22.46 -2.26 5.55
C ARG A 316 21.87 -1.17 4.67
N GLU A 317 22.73 -0.59 3.85
CA GLU A 317 22.30 0.28 2.76
C GLU A 317 21.66 -0.55 1.67
N SER A 318 20.70 0.01 0.94
CA SER A 318 19.97 -0.74 -0.09
C SER A 318 19.55 0.14 -1.24
N ILE A 319 19.47 -0.46 -2.42
CA ILE A 319 18.88 0.12 -3.62
C ILE A 319 17.60 -0.65 -3.97
N VAL A 320 16.55 0.08 -4.29
CA VAL A 320 15.32 -0.44 -4.90
C VAL A 320 15.15 0.29 -6.23
N THR A 321 14.92 -0.47 -7.30
CA THR A 321 14.65 0.07 -8.62
C THR A 321 13.39 -0.54 -9.19
N TRP A 322 12.63 0.26 -9.93
CA TRP A 322 11.47 -0.21 -10.66
C TRP A 322 11.35 0.49 -12.00
N PHE A 323 10.75 -0.21 -12.96
CA PHE A 323 10.57 0.27 -14.33
C PHE A 323 9.59 -0.63 -15.08
N ARG A 324 9.09 -0.16 -16.22
CA ARG A 324 8.28 -0.99 -17.11
C ARG A 324 9.19 -1.84 -17.99
N THR A 325 8.83 -3.10 -18.19
CA THR A 325 9.64 -4.05 -18.98
C THR A 325 9.52 -3.86 -20.48
N SER A 326 8.60 -3.00 -20.94
CA SER A 326 8.47 -2.58 -22.33
C SER A 326 8.42 -1.05 -22.42
N LEU A 327 9.05 -0.46 -23.45
CA LEU A 327 8.86 0.95 -23.78
C LEU A 327 7.38 1.23 -24.05
N GLY A 328 6.85 2.33 -23.52
CA GLY A 328 5.41 2.55 -23.55
C GLY A 328 4.84 2.71 -24.94
N GLY A 329 5.61 3.30 -25.85
CA GLY A 329 5.25 3.46 -27.27
C GLY A 329 5.56 2.25 -28.16
N ALA A 330 6.05 1.13 -27.61
CA ALA A 330 6.43 -0.04 -28.42
C ALA A 330 5.22 -0.80 -28.99
N CYS A 331 4.10 -0.79 -28.27
CA CYS A 331 2.92 -1.63 -28.57
C CYS A 331 1.61 -0.86 -28.36
N ALA A 332 0.48 -1.53 -28.63
CA ALA A 332 -0.84 -0.95 -28.39
C ALA A 332 -1.11 -0.81 -26.88
N PHE A 333 -1.93 0.15 -26.47
CA PHE A 333 -2.23 0.38 -25.05
C PHE A 333 -3.31 -0.58 -24.51
N GLY A 334 -3.95 -1.38 -25.36
CA GLY A 334 -4.96 -2.37 -24.95
C GLY A 334 -6.14 -1.74 -24.20
N SER A 335 -6.66 -0.62 -24.70
CA SER A 335 -7.73 0.18 -24.10
C SER A 335 -7.39 0.87 -22.78
N THR A 336 -6.14 0.78 -22.30
CA THR A 336 -5.70 1.47 -21.09
C THR A 336 -5.66 2.97 -21.31
N THR A 337 -6.28 3.74 -20.41
CA THR A 337 -6.22 5.20 -20.37
C THR A 337 -5.37 5.70 -19.19
N GLY A 338 -4.77 6.89 -19.33
CA GLY A 338 -4.17 7.60 -18.20
C GLY A 338 -5.27 8.32 -17.40
N GLY A 339 -5.65 7.76 -16.26
CA GLY A 339 -6.84 8.17 -15.52
C GLY A 339 -8.17 7.78 -16.19
N THR A 340 -9.30 8.05 -15.54
CA THR A 340 -10.63 7.66 -16.02
C THR A 340 -11.74 8.60 -15.57
N ILE A 341 -12.73 8.82 -16.45
CA ILE A 341 -13.95 9.58 -16.11
C ILE A 341 -14.77 8.90 -15.01
N ARG A 342 -14.65 7.58 -14.83
CA ARG A 342 -15.36 6.82 -13.79
C ARG A 342 -14.94 7.23 -12.38
N GLN A 343 -13.73 7.77 -12.24
CA GLN A 343 -13.17 8.31 -11.00
C GLN A 343 -13.11 9.84 -11.04
N SER A 344 -13.97 10.46 -11.85
CA SER A 344 -14.07 11.92 -12.03
C SER A 344 -12.76 12.57 -12.48
N GLN A 345 -11.92 11.86 -13.26
CA GLN A 345 -10.68 12.41 -13.84
C GLN A 345 -10.76 12.48 -15.36
N TYR A 346 -9.96 13.36 -15.96
CA TYR A 346 -9.76 13.35 -17.41
C TYR A 346 -9.01 12.10 -17.84
N GLU A 347 -9.40 11.55 -18.98
CA GLU A 347 -8.64 10.50 -19.66
C GLU A 347 -7.52 11.15 -20.47
N ASN A 348 -6.29 10.75 -20.17
CA ASN A 348 -5.06 11.23 -20.77
C ASN A 348 -4.37 10.10 -21.53
N ASP A 349 -3.36 10.46 -22.31
CA ASP A 349 -2.40 9.49 -22.84
C ASP A 349 -1.69 8.78 -21.66
N PRO A 350 -1.73 7.43 -21.58
CA PRO A 350 -0.96 6.65 -20.62
C PRO A 350 0.52 7.06 -20.51
N LEU A 351 1.20 7.40 -21.62
CA LEU A 351 2.59 7.83 -21.63
C LEU A 351 2.83 9.16 -20.92
N LEU A 352 1.81 10.01 -20.83
CA LEU A 352 1.90 11.29 -20.13
C LEU A 352 1.98 11.09 -18.61
N LEU A 353 1.29 10.07 -18.08
CA LEU A 353 1.26 9.76 -16.65
C LEU A 353 2.39 8.81 -16.25
N MET A 354 2.82 7.94 -17.18
CA MET A 354 3.84 6.94 -16.91
C MET A 354 4.91 6.94 -18.01
N PRO A 355 5.76 7.99 -18.07
CA PRO A 355 6.83 8.07 -19.05
C PRO A 355 7.85 6.95 -18.88
N ASP A 356 8.62 6.67 -19.95
CA ASP A 356 9.68 5.67 -19.96
C ASP A 356 10.87 6.12 -19.10
N ARG A 357 10.97 5.56 -17.89
CA ARG A 357 11.99 5.89 -16.90
C ARG A 357 12.40 4.66 -16.08
N LEU A 358 13.65 4.67 -15.62
CA LEU A 358 14.13 3.83 -14.52
C LEU A 358 14.05 4.63 -13.23
N TYR A 359 13.37 4.12 -12.22
CA TYR A 359 13.21 4.79 -10.94
C TYR A 359 14.13 4.15 -9.90
N PHE A 360 14.67 4.96 -8.99
CA PHE A 360 15.63 4.52 -7.99
C PHE A 360 15.32 5.13 -6.64
N SER A 361 15.17 4.31 -5.60
CA SER A 361 15.25 4.72 -4.20
C SER A 361 16.43 4.05 -3.56
N VAL A 362 17.28 4.79 -2.85
CA VAL A 362 18.49 4.26 -2.22
C VAL A 362 18.55 4.69 -0.75
N LEU A 363 18.49 3.73 0.17
CA LEU A 363 18.64 3.96 1.60
C LEU A 363 20.12 4.00 1.96
N LEU A 364 20.59 5.15 2.44
CA LEU A 364 22.00 5.45 2.68
C LEU A 364 22.24 6.07 4.06
N THR A 365 23.39 5.73 4.64
CA THR A 365 23.93 6.30 5.89
C THR A 365 24.58 7.67 5.70
N SER A 366 24.91 8.01 4.45
CA SER A 366 25.45 9.31 4.03
C SER A 366 25.40 9.39 2.50
N TYR A 367 25.58 10.58 1.94
CA TYR A 367 25.59 10.80 0.50
C TYR A 367 26.47 9.78 -0.26
N ALA A 368 25.96 9.32 -1.41
CA ALA A 368 26.68 8.50 -2.38
C ALA A 368 26.15 8.81 -3.79
N GLU A 369 27.00 8.60 -4.79
CA GLU A 369 26.67 8.77 -6.20
C GLU A 369 26.02 7.48 -6.75
N LEU A 370 25.15 7.62 -7.74
CA LEU A 370 24.54 6.50 -8.45
C LEU A 370 25.10 6.43 -9.88
N GLU A 371 25.77 5.33 -10.22
CA GLU A 371 26.22 5.02 -11.57
C GLU A 371 25.30 3.96 -12.19
N VAL A 372 24.74 4.25 -13.37
CA VAL A 372 23.86 3.33 -14.10
C VAL A 372 24.46 3.02 -15.46
N THR A 373 24.64 1.73 -15.77
CA THR A 373 25.00 1.26 -17.11
C THR A 373 23.77 0.66 -17.77
N TYR A 374 23.23 1.32 -18.80
CA TYR A 374 21.99 0.93 -19.49
C TYR A 374 22.12 1.16 -21.00
N GLY A 375 21.73 0.18 -21.82
CA GLY A 375 21.76 0.31 -23.28
C GLY A 375 23.16 0.58 -23.87
N GLY A 376 24.22 0.14 -23.19
CA GLY A 376 25.61 0.41 -23.56
C GLY A 376 26.10 1.83 -23.22
N GLN A 377 25.28 2.64 -22.55
CA GLN A 377 25.64 3.97 -22.05
C GLN A 377 25.88 3.92 -20.54
N ASN A 378 26.72 4.82 -20.04
CA ASN A 378 26.94 5.04 -18.61
C ASN A 378 26.37 6.40 -18.20
N TYR A 379 25.59 6.40 -17.14
CA TYR A 379 24.99 7.59 -16.53
C TYR A 379 25.55 7.71 -15.12
N SER A 380 26.03 8.90 -14.75
CA SER A 380 26.45 9.21 -13.39
C SER A 380 25.48 10.25 -12.83
N ILE A 381 24.87 9.94 -11.70
CA ILE A 381 23.88 10.76 -11.01
C ILE A 381 24.50 11.18 -9.69
N GLN A 382 24.83 12.47 -9.60
CA GLN A 382 25.35 13.13 -8.41
C GLN A 382 24.28 14.02 -7.77
N ASP A 383 23.44 14.64 -8.59
CA ASP A 383 22.30 15.43 -8.16
C ASP A 383 21.06 14.53 -8.05
N TRP A 384 20.72 14.14 -6.83
CA TRP A 384 19.48 13.42 -6.53
C TRP A 384 18.28 14.36 -6.63
N ASP A 385 17.17 13.89 -7.22
CA ASP A 385 15.93 14.66 -7.31
C ASP A 385 15.34 14.93 -5.90
N GLN A 386 15.49 13.97 -4.98
CA GLN A 386 15.10 14.10 -3.58
C GLN A 386 16.17 13.51 -2.66
N THR A 387 16.46 14.23 -1.57
CA THR A 387 17.44 13.84 -0.55
C THR A 387 16.79 13.87 0.84
N PRO A 388 17.19 12.97 1.76
CA PRO A 388 16.69 12.98 3.12
C PRO A 388 17.27 14.15 3.92
N ASP A 389 16.49 14.69 4.87
CA ASP A 389 16.99 15.68 5.80
C ASP A 389 18.10 15.09 6.69
N GLY A 390 19.15 15.87 6.97
CA GLY A 390 20.32 15.40 7.70
C GLY A 390 21.25 14.43 6.96
N GLY A 391 20.96 14.08 5.70
CA GLY A 391 21.83 13.25 4.84
C GLY A 391 21.83 11.75 5.16
N VAL A 392 20.94 11.28 6.04
CA VAL A 392 20.73 9.86 6.36
C VAL A 392 19.30 9.49 6.01
N GLY A 393 19.11 8.48 5.16
CA GLY A 393 17.78 8.04 4.76
C GLY A 393 17.69 7.69 3.28
N VAL A 394 16.49 7.83 2.72
CA VAL A 394 16.23 7.42 1.33
C VAL A 394 16.44 8.58 0.36
N TYR A 395 17.40 8.40 -0.52
CA TYR A 395 17.64 9.23 -1.70
C TYR A 395 16.79 8.73 -2.86
N HIS A 396 16.30 9.61 -3.72
CA HIS A 396 15.45 9.23 -4.84
C HIS A 396 15.75 10.03 -6.10
N THR A 397 15.71 9.34 -7.23
CA THR A 397 15.84 9.92 -8.57
C THR A 397 15.23 8.99 -9.60
N SER A 398 15.03 9.51 -10.81
CA SER A 398 14.68 8.68 -11.97
C SER A 398 15.45 9.08 -13.23
N LEU A 399 15.76 8.09 -14.06
CA LEU A 399 16.51 8.25 -15.31
C LEU A 399 15.56 8.03 -16.50
N ALA A 400 15.38 9.05 -17.35
CA ALA A 400 14.64 8.89 -18.60
C ALA A 400 15.37 7.92 -19.53
N ILE A 401 14.61 7.03 -20.18
CA ILE A 401 15.14 6.08 -21.16
C ILE A 401 14.39 6.22 -22.48
N THR A 402 15.12 6.05 -23.58
CA THR A 402 14.57 6.11 -24.96
C THR A 402 14.95 4.89 -25.78
N THR A 403 15.74 3.97 -25.21
CA THR A 403 16.24 2.77 -25.87
C THR A 403 15.89 1.54 -25.06
N THR A 404 15.82 0.39 -25.74
CA THR A 404 15.75 -0.91 -25.10
C THR A 404 17.10 -1.31 -24.52
N SER A 405 17.09 -2.24 -23.58
CA SER A 405 18.30 -2.83 -23.01
C SER A 405 17.99 -4.23 -22.51
N GLY A 406 18.96 -5.14 -22.62
CA GLY A 406 18.95 -6.37 -21.83
C GLY A 406 19.20 -6.09 -20.35
N PRO A 407 19.68 -7.10 -19.58
CA PRO A 407 20.14 -6.89 -18.22
C PRO A 407 21.11 -5.70 -18.13
N TRP A 408 20.95 -4.90 -17.08
CA TRP A 408 21.68 -3.65 -16.89
C TRP A 408 22.23 -3.58 -15.47
N ARG A 409 22.98 -2.52 -15.13
CA ARG A 409 23.70 -2.46 -13.84
C ARG A 409 23.54 -1.10 -13.17
N ALA A 410 23.35 -1.11 -11.86
CA ALA A 410 23.37 0.07 -11.01
C ALA A 410 24.44 -0.12 -9.92
N LYS A 411 25.27 0.90 -9.71
CA LYS A 411 26.27 0.93 -8.65
C LYS A 411 26.06 2.17 -7.80
N VAL A 412 26.14 1.99 -6.49
CA VAL A 412 26.18 3.10 -5.54
C VAL A 412 27.62 3.26 -5.09
N VAL A 413 28.17 4.47 -5.25
CA VAL A 413 29.59 4.77 -5.06
C VAL A 413 29.75 5.87 -4.02
N ARG A 414 30.54 5.60 -2.98
CA ARG A 414 30.89 6.56 -1.93
C ARG A 414 32.41 6.64 -1.83
N ASP A 415 32.96 7.85 -1.89
CA ASP A 415 34.40 8.10 -1.79
C ASP A 415 35.24 7.24 -2.76
N GLY A 416 34.71 6.99 -3.97
CA GLY A 416 35.33 6.14 -5.00
C GLY A 416 35.22 4.63 -4.76
N ALA A 417 34.60 4.18 -3.67
CA ALA A 417 34.33 2.77 -3.37
C ALA A 417 32.89 2.39 -3.74
N VAL A 418 32.72 1.25 -4.41
CA VAL A 418 31.40 0.68 -4.71
C VAL A 418 30.83 0.02 -3.47
N ILE A 419 29.79 0.62 -2.88
CA ILE A 419 29.12 0.11 -1.67
C ILE A 419 27.95 -0.83 -1.99
N ILE A 420 27.32 -0.63 -3.14
CA ILE A 420 26.28 -1.51 -3.68
C ILE A 420 26.58 -1.73 -5.16
N ASP A 421 26.58 -3.00 -5.57
CA ASP A 421 26.73 -3.38 -6.96
C ASP A 421 25.57 -4.30 -7.36
N TYR A 422 24.64 -3.76 -8.15
CA TYR A 422 23.41 -4.44 -8.52
C TYR A 422 23.36 -4.72 -10.02
N ALA A 423 23.50 -6.00 -10.38
CA ALA A 423 23.16 -6.48 -11.71
C ALA A 423 21.66 -6.75 -11.79
N VAL A 424 20.94 -5.88 -12.48
CA VAL A 424 19.49 -5.98 -12.66
C VAL A 424 19.23 -6.99 -13.78
N PRO A 425 18.56 -8.13 -13.48
CA PRO A 425 18.39 -9.20 -14.46
C PRO A 425 17.34 -8.85 -15.52
N GLN A 426 16.37 -8.01 -15.18
CA GLN A 426 15.29 -7.64 -16.06
C GLN A 426 15.71 -6.48 -16.98
N GLY A 427 15.49 -6.67 -18.28
CA GLY A 427 15.69 -5.63 -19.30
C GLY A 427 14.40 -4.88 -19.65
N VAL A 428 14.55 -3.89 -20.53
CA VAL A 428 13.43 -3.18 -21.17
C VAL A 428 13.44 -3.54 -22.65
N SER A 429 12.33 -4.06 -23.15
CA SER A 429 12.15 -4.48 -24.55
C SER A 429 11.26 -3.52 -25.33
N ASP A 430 11.19 -3.74 -26.63
CA ASP A 430 10.19 -3.20 -27.56
C ASP A 430 9.14 -4.26 -27.93
N SER A 431 9.12 -5.38 -27.19
CA SER A 431 8.21 -6.50 -27.42
C SER A 431 7.29 -6.66 -26.23
N CYS A 432 5.98 -6.71 -26.48
CA CYS A 432 4.99 -6.79 -25.42
C CYS A 432 4.13 -8.05 -25.52
N PRO A 433 3.71 -8.63 -24.39
CA PRO A 433 2.78 -9.75 -24.37
C PRO A 433 1.51 -9.41 -25.18
N LYS A 434 1.15 -10.29 -26.12
CA LYS A 434 -0.01 -10.11 -27.03
C LYS A 434 -0.02 -8.81 -27.83
N GLY A 435 1.12 -8.13 -27.99
CA GLY A 435 1.20 -6.84 -28.67
C GLY A 435 0.55 -5.68 -27.90
N ILE A 436 0.38 -5.83 -26.58
CA ILE A 436 -0.16 -4.80 -25.69
C ILE A 436 0.90 -4.43 -24.65
N THR A 437 1.17 -3.13 -24.49
CA THR A 437 2.10 -2.61 -23.49
C THR A 437 1.70 -3.05 -22.08
N ASN A 438 2.65 -3.64 -21.34
CA ASN A 438 2.46 -3.91 -19.92
C ASN A 438 2.86 -2.67 -19.12
N TRP A 439 1.87 -2.05 -18.48
CA TRP A 439 2.07 -0.88 -17.64
C TRP A 439 2.34 -1.24 -16.18
N ASN A 440 2.38 -2.53 -15.84
CA ASN A 440 2.88 -2.96 -14.55
C ASN A 440 4.40 -2.71 -14.45
N ALA A 441 4.89 -2.55 -13.22
CA ALA A 441 6.31 -2.38 -12.95
C ALA A 441 6.97 -3.73 -12.67
N TRP A 442 8.22 -3.87 -13.11
CA TRP A 442 9.14 -4.82 -12.49
C TRP A 442 9.87 -4.09 -11.37
N VAL A 443 9.96 -4.69 -10.19
CA VAL A 443 10.65 -4.11 -9.04
C VAL A 443 11.74 -5.07 -8.58
N GLY A 444 12.92 -4.53 -8.37
CA GLY A 444 14.05 -5.27 -7.85
C GLY A 444 14.80 -4.49 -6.79
N SER A 445 15.47 -5.21 -5.90
CA SER A 445 16.25 -4.60 -4.85
C SER A 445 17.56 -5.33 -4.61
N LYS A 446 18.50 -4.62 -3.99
CA LYS A 446 19.78 -5.15 -3.55
C LYS A 446 20.22 -4.47 -2.27
N GLN A 447 20.52 -5.27 -1.26
CA GLN A 447 21.21 -4.80 -0.06
C GLN A 447 22.73 -4.80 -0.28
N GLY A 448 23.39 -3.76 0.22
CA GLY A 448 24.84 -3.68 0.35
C GLY A 448 25.37 -4.52 1.51
N SER A 449 26.66 -4.35 1.77
CA SER A 449 27.29 -4.93 2.96
C SER A 449 26.73 -4.29 4.23
N VAL A 450 26.91 -4.95 5.37
CA VAL A 450 26.58 -4.37 6.67
C VAL A 450 27.37 -3.06 6.81
N ALA A 451 26.67 -1.94 7.01
CA ALA A 451 27.29 -0.65 7.26
C ALA A 451 28.06 -0.75 8.59
N THR A 452 29.38 -0.53 8.53
CA THR A 452 30.28 -0.62 9.69
C THR A 452 30.28 0.66 10.50
#